data_AF-A0A820Z413-F1
#
_entry.id   AF-A0A820Z413-F1
#
_cell.length_a   1.000
_cell.length_b   1.000
_cell.length_c   1.000
_cell.angle_alpha   90.00
_cell.angle_beta   90.00
_cell.angle_gamma   90.00
#
_symmetry.space_group_name_H-M   'P 1'
#
loop_
_entity.id
_entity.type
_entity.pdbx_description
1 polymer ?
#
loop_
_entity_poly.entity_id
_entity_poly.type
_entity_poly.pdbx_seq_one_letter_code
_entity_poly.pdbx_strand_id
1 'polypeptide(L)'
;FTVTIWNPRIQPIEHVVRVPVTQKYSIRSPTGTIIPADFIPISEPTKNIPTFQGNNSRPEFQSSGAYLFRPFTPNPLPVSNSRNITCTYMGQVQIALIVYNNWVSQEMRIYDETRTVEIEWIVGPVPVEDSIGKEIIMRYDTDIQSNGTFYTDANGREVLERKRDYRPTWNYTVHENVSGNYYPVVSRIWIKDNQKQLTVLTDRSEGGSSIHDGSIELMVHRRLVYDDSLGAGEPMNEPAYGKGLVIQGRHVLVIEPPESSALYHRHVAQSLFMNPLNTYALPKLPYTNYSNSYHQTWSALVELLPYNIHLLTFDPWSSKVFLIRIEHYFELNEDKTYSKPVQIDLQNLFNTLGKIKNSIELTLGGNLPLNEMNRLVWKTNDNQSSYWKPINSNLLQSTIVTLNPMEIKTFQVTLQ
;
A
#
# COMPACT_ATOMS: atom_id res chain seq x y z
N PHE A 1 -18.48 8.59 -24.86
CA PHE A 1 -18.55 7.54 -23.83
C PHE A 1 -18.97 8.20 -22.52
N THR A 2 -19.57 7.45 -21.60
CA THR A 2 -19.84 7.88 -20.21
C THR A 2 -18.81 7.20 -19.32
N VAL A 3 -18.32 7.90 -18.30
CA VAL A 3 -17.49 7.32 -17.24
C VAL A 3 -18.31 7.32 -15.95
N THR A 4 -18.46 6.16 -15.35
CA THR A 4 -19.00 6.04 -13.99
C THR A 4 -17.84 5.73 -13.06
N ILE A 5 -17.66 6.58 -12.05
CA ILE A 5 -16.62 6.45 -11.04
C ILE A 5 -17.27 5.92 -9.77
N TRP A 6 -16.84 4.74 -9.32
CA TRP A 6 -17.20 4.22 -8.01
C TRP A 6 -16.11 4.59 -7.00
N ASN A 7 -16.44 5.43 -6.03
CA ASN A 7 -15.55 5.79 -4.93
C ASN A 7 -15.89 4.94 -3.69
N PRO A 8 -15.13 3.86 -3.42
CA PRO A 8 -15.40 2.98 -2.29
C PRO A 8 -15.09 3.61 -0.92
N ARG A 9 -14.40 4.76 -0.85
CA ARG A 9 -14.00 5.39 0.43
C ARG A 9 -15.10 6.22 1.07
N ILE A 10 -16.07 6.67 0.28
CA ILE A 10 -17.19 7.50 0.74
C ILE A 10 -16.72 8.78 1.48
N GLN A 11 -15.58 9.29 1.01
CA GLN A 11 -14.96 10.57 1.39
C GLN A 11 -14.63 11.33 0.09
N PRO A 12 -14.52 12.67 0.11
CA PRO A 12 -14.06 13.44 -1.04
C PRO A 12 -12.66 12.97 -1.46
N ILE A 13 -12.47 12.79 -2.76
CA ILE A 13 -11.18 12.47 -3.36
C ILE A 13 -11.00 13.29 -4.62
N GLU A 14 -9.79 13.78 -4.84
CA GLU A 14 -9.36 14.25 -6.16
C GLU A 14 -8.85 13.03 -6.92
N HIS A 15 -9.58 12.63 -7.97
CA HIS A 15 -9.24 11.46 -8.78
C HIS A 15 -9.09 11.84 -10.24
N VAL A 16 -7.91 11.61 -10.79
CA VAL A 16 -7.65 11.87 -12.21
C VAL A 16 -8.16 10.70 -13.04
N VAL A 17 -9.20 10.94 -13.83
CA VAL A 17 -9.71 9.97 -14.80
C VAL A 17 -8.87 10.03 -16.06
N ARG A 18 -8.07 8.98 -16.31
CA ARG A 18 -7.42 8.79 -17.61
C ARG A 18 -8.44 8.26 -18.61
N VAL A 19 -8.90 9.13 -19.51
CA VAL A 19 -9.72 8.72 -20.65
C VAL A 19 -8.83 8.07 -21.71
N PRO A 20 -9.13 6.85 -22.18
CA PRO A 20 -8.44 6.30 -23.33
C PRO A 20 -8.78 7.14 -24.57
N VAL A 21 -7.81 7.89 -25.07
CA VAL A 21 -7.92 8.55 -26.38
C VAL A 21 -7.66 7.49 -27.44
N THR A 22 -8.67 7.13 -28.22
CA THR A 22 -8.49 6.28 -29.39
C THR A 22 -7.86 7.11 -30.50
N GLN A 23 -6.53 7.04 -30.59
CA GLN A 23 -5.85 7.04 -31.88
C GLN A 23 -4.47 6.39 -31.71
N LYS A 24 -4.13 5.48 -32.63
CA LYS A 24 -2.79 4.90 -32.75
C LYS A 24 -1.76 6.03 -32.64
N TYR A 25 -0.78 5.89 -31.75
CA TYR A 25 0.32 6.85 -31.67
C TYR A 25 1.56 6.32 -32.38
N SER A 26 2.24 7.20 -33.11
CA SER A 26 3.58 7.01 -33.65
C SER A 26 4.44 8.14 -33.13
N ILE A 27 5.55 7.85 -32.48
CA ILE A 27 6.49 8.86 -32.01
C ILE A 27 7.29 9.33 -33.23
N ARG A 28 7.20 10.62 -33.56
CA ARG A 28 7.85 11.22 -34.72
C ARG A 28 8.73 12.38 -34.29
N SER A 29 9.88 12.53 -34.93
CA SER A 29 10.78 13.68 -34.74
C SER A 29 10.12 14.99 -35.22
N PRO A 30 10.70 16.18 -34.92
CA PRO A 30 10.21 17.47 -35.44
C PRO A 30 10.18 17.58 -36.97
N THR A 31 10.84 16.65 -37.68
CA THR A 31 10.84 16.54 -39.15
C THR A 31 9.84 15.50 -39.68
N GLY A 32 9.04 14.87 -38.81
CA GLY A 32 7.98 13.92 -39.18
C GLY A 32 8.41 12.45 -39.30
N THR A 33 9.68 12.13 -39.00
CA THR A 33 10.26 10.78 -39.12
C THR A 33 9.93 9.93 -37.90
N ILE A 34 9.46 8.68 -38.08
CA ILE A 34 9.15 7.77 -36.95
C ILE A 34 10.45 7.40 -36.21
N ILE A 35 10.50 7.60 -34.90
CA ILE A 35 11.65 7.30 -34.05
C ILE A 35 11.56 5.82 -33.62
N PRO A 36 12.55 4.97 -33.97
CA PRO A 36 12.66 3.62 -33.43
C PRO A 36 12.92 3.68 -31.93
N ALA A 37 12.19 2.90 -31.13
CA ALA A 37 12.55 2.68 -29.73
C ALA A 37 13.76 1.74 -29.70
N ASP A 38 14.95 2.30 -29.50
CA ASP A 38 16.19 1.52 -29.45
C ASP A 38 16.32 0.74 -28.13
N PHE A 39 16.74 -0.52 -28.26
CA PHE A 39 17.19 -1.35 -27.14
C PHE A 39 18.58 -0.90 -26.73
N ILE A 40 18.70 -0.29 -25.55
CA ILE A 40 20.00 0.00 -24.93
C ILE A 40 20.58 -1.34 -24.43
N PRO A 41 21.78 -1.79 -24.83
CA PRO A 41 22.35 -3.02 -24.31
C PRO A 41 22.51 -2.96 -22.78
N ILE A 42 22.31 -4.10 -22.12
CA ILE A 42 22.50 -4.24 -20.67
C ILE A 42 23.89 -3.73 -20.30
N SER A 43 23.94 -2.80 -19.34
CA SER A 43 25.20 -2.16 -18.95
C SER A 43 26.16 -3.18 -18.32
N GLU A 44 27.47 -3.02 -18.55
CA GLU A 44 28.49 -3.87 -17.92
C GLU A 44 28.43 -3.85 -16.38
N PRO A 45 28.15 -2.71 -15.71
CA PRO A 45 27.85 -2.68 -14.28
C PRO A 45 26.71 -3.62 -13.89
N THR A 46 25.64 -3.68 -14.67
CA THR A 46 24.49 -4.57 -14.41
C THR A 46 24.88 -6.05 -14.42
N LYS A 47 25.72 -6.47 -15.39
CA LYS A 47 26.20 -7.87 -15.48
C LYS A 47 27.11 -8.25 -14.32
N ASN A 48 27.78 -7.26 -13.74
CA ASN A 48 28.72 -7.48 -12.65
C ASN A 48 28.09 -7.30 -11.26
N ILE A 49 26.75 -7.22 -11.15
CA ILE A 49 26.07 -7.19 -9.85
C ILE A 49 26.20 -8.59 -9.22
N PRO A 50 26.92 -8.75 -8.10
CA PRO A 50 27.10 -10.06 -7.48
C PRO A 50 25.90 -10.43 -6.61
N THR A 51 25.53 -11.72 -6.58
CA THR A 51 24.62 -12.29 -5.56
C THR A 51 25.28 -13.41 -4.79
N PHE A 52 24.79 -13.65 -3.58
CA PHE A 52 25.29 -14.75 -2.76
C PHE A 52 24.81 -16.07 -3.35
N GLN A 53 25.74 -16.78 -3.99
CA GLN A 53 25.52 -18.15 -4.46
C GLN A 53 26.02 -19.10 -3.39
N GLY A 54 25.09 -19.63 -2.62
CA GLY A 54 25.33 -20.66 -1.64
C GLY A 54 25.27 -22.06 -2.28
N ASN A 55 26.03 -23.01 -1.74
CA ASN A 55 25.90 -24.42 -2.14
C ASN A 55 24.86 -25.18 -1.29
N ASN A 56 24.15 -24.49 -0.39
CA ASN A 56 23.13 -25.00 0.53
C ASN A 56 23.60 -26.18 1.40
N SER A 57 24.91 -26.39 1.53
CA SER A 57 25.45 -27.52 2.30
C SER A 57 25.29 -27.31 3.81
N ARG A 58 25.24 -26.05 4.25
CA ARG A 58 25.11 -25.59 5.64
C ARG A 58 24.46 -24.20 5.68
N PRO A 59 23.91 -23.77 6.83
CA PRO A 59 23.28 -22.45 6.96
C PRO A 59 24.18 -21.28 6.50
N GLU A 60 25.48 -21.34 6.78
CA GLU A 60 26.44 -20.33 6.34
C GLU A 60 26.64 -20.28 4.81
N PHE A 61 26.23 -21.31 4.08
CA PHE A 61 26.31 -21.40 2.62
C PHE A 61 24.92 -21.47 1.96
N GLN A 62 23.88 -20.99 2.62
CA GLN A 62 22.54 -20.93 2.04
C GLN A 62 22.43 -19.84 0.97
N SER A 63 21.84 -20.18 -0.18
CA SER A 63 21.52 -19.25 -1.27
C SER A 63 20.34 -18.34 -0.92
N SER A 64 20.29 -17.17 -1.55
CA SER A 64 19.05 -16.38 -1.66
C SER A 64 18.04 -17.14 -2.53
N GLY A 65 16.75 -17.08 -2.21
CA GLY A 65 15.69 -17.77 -2.94
C GLY A 65 14.31 -17.21 -2.65
N ALA A 66 13.27 -18.02 -2.84
CA ALA A 66 11.89 -17.60 -2.66
C ALA A 66 11.61 -17.05 -1.25
N TYR A 67 12.23 -17.63 -0.21
CA TYR A 67 12.03 -17.29 1.19
C TYR A 67 13.19 -16.46 1.74
N LEU A 68 14.43 -16.84 1.43
CA LEU A 68 15.61 -16.18 1.98
C LEU A 68 16.04 -15.00 1.13
N PHE A 69 16.29 -13.87 1.78
CA PHE A 69 17.04 -12.74 1.22
C PHE A 69 18.45 -12.75 1.81
N ARG A 70 19.45 -12.98 0.95
CA ARG A 70 20.85 -13.00 1.35
C ARG A 70 21.71 -12.23 0.35
N PRO A 71 21.89 -10.92 0.54
CA PRO A 71 22.68 -10.11 -0.37
C PRO A 71 24.16 -10.47 -0.25
N PHE A 72 24.90 -10.43 -1.37
CA PHE A 72 26.34 -10.68 -1.36
C PHE A 72 27.13 -9.57 -0.67
N THR A 73 26.66 -8.33 -0.82
CA THR A 73 27.30 -7.12 -0.33
C THR A 73 26.27 -6.29 0.43
N PRO A 74 26.68 -5.62 1.52
CA PRO A 74 25.78 -4.74 2.25
C PRO A 74 25.42 -3.46 1.47
N ASN A 75 26.24 -3.09 0.49
CA ASN A 75 26.02 -1.92 -0.35
C ASN A 75 25.39 -2.33 -1.68
N PRO A 76 24.24 -1.76 -2.06
CA PRO A 76 23.64 -2.02 -3.37
C PRO A 76 24.47 -1.37 -4.48
N LEU A 77 24.37 -1.93 -5.69
CA LEU A 77 25.01 -1.40 -6.88
C LEU A 77 23.97 -0.69 -7.76
N PRO A 78 24.34 0.42 -8.42
CA PRO A 78 23.42 1.11 -9.32
C PRO A 78 23.09 0.23 -10.53
N VAL A 79 21.81 0.17 -10.90
CA VAL A 79 21.34 -0.57 -12.07
C VAL A 79 21.86 0.01 -13.40
N SER A 80 22.30 1.26 -13.39
CA SER A 80 22.96 1.96 -14.49
C SER A 80 23.77 3.14 -13.96
N ASN A 81 24.89 3.45 -14.62
CA ASN A 81 25.70 4.64 -14.33
C ASN A 81 25.21 5.89 -15.09
N SER A 82 24.26 5.72 -16.01
CA SER A 82 23.67 6.81 -16.77
C SER A 82 22.14 6.70 -16.76
N ARG A 83 21.48 7.83 -16.99
CA ARG A 83 20.03 7.89 -17.13
C ARG A 83 19.66 9.00 -18.10
N ASN A 84 18.65 8.73 -18.92
CA ASN A 84 18.03 9.74 -19.77
C ASN A 84 16.79 10.26 -19.05
N ILE A 85 16.64 11.58 -18.99
CA ILE A 85 15.52 12.23 -18.30
C ILE A 85 14.79 13.11 -19.31
N THR A 86 13.48 12.94 -19.42
CA THR A 86 12.60 13.81 -20.19
C THR A 86 11.54 14.37 -19.26
N CYS A 87 11.43 15.69 -19.19
CA CYS A 87 10.42 16.37 -18.38
C CYS A 87 9.35 16.99 -19.28
N THR A 88 8.09 16.78 -18.93
CA THR A 88 6.92 17.30 -19.65
C THR A 88 5.94 17.90 -18.65
N TYR A 89 5.39 19.08 -18.98
CA TYR A 89 4.26 19.65 -18.24
C TYR A 89 2.99 19.52 -19.07
N MET A 90 1.94 18.92 -18.48
CA MET A 90 0.65 18.69 -19.12
C MET A 90 -0.48 19.44 -18.41
N GLY A 91 -0.23 20.69 -18.02
CA GLY A 91 -1.24 21.63 -17.50
C GLY A 91 -1.67 21.42 -16.05
N GLN A 92 -1.85 20.19 -15.59
CA GLN A 92 -2.15 19.87 -14.16
C GLN A 92 -1.14 18.92 -13.53
N VAL A 93 -0.18 18.44 -14.33
CA VAL A 93 0.80 17.44 -13.92
C VAL A 93 2.14 17.73 -14.57
N GLN A 94 3.18 17.69 -13.75
CA GLN A 94 4.57 17.64 -14.16
C GLN A 94 5.02 16.18 -14.16
N ILE A 95 5.57 15.73 -15.28
CA ILE A 95 6.00 14.35 -15.48
C ILE A 95 7.49 14.34 -15.79
N ALA A 96 8.26 13.52 -15.09
CA ALA A 96 9.64 13.20 -15.44
C ALA A 96 9.77 11.71 -15.77
N LEU A 97 9.98 11.40 -17.04
CA LEU A 97 10.30 10.05 -17.49
C LEU A 97 11.82 9.85 -17.39
N ILE A 98 12.23 8.86 -16.60
CA ILE A 98 13.63 8.53 -16.34
C ILE A 98 13.88 7.10 -16.83
N VAL A 99 14.71 6.97 -17.85
CA VAL A 99 15.12 5.67 -18.42
C VAL A 99 16.57 5.40 -18.02
N TYR A 100 16.80 4.35 -17.23
CA TYR A 100 18.13 3.98 -16.76
C TYR A 100 18.85 3.07 -17.78
N ASN A 101 18.12 2.11 -18.33
CA ASN A 101 18.57 1.16 -19.34
C ASN A 101 17.33 0.51 -20.02
N ASN A 102 17.51 -0.55 -20.80
CA ASN A 102 16.42 -1.24 -21.52
C ASN A 102 15.49 -2.11 -20.66
N TRP A 103 15.76 -2.29 -19.37
CA TRP A 103 14.96 -3.12 -18.47
C TRP A 103 14.55 -2.39 -17.18
N VAL A 104 14.97 -1.14 -16.98
CA VAL A 104 14.57 -0.29 -15.84
C VAL A 104 14.22 1.12 -16.29
N SER A 105 13.02 1.54 -15.95
CA SER A 105 12.57 2.93 -16.11
C SER A 105 11.62 3.32 -14.97
N GLN A 106 11.47 4.61 -14.75
CA GLN A 106 10.47 5.16 -13.85
C GLN A 106 9.87 6.44 -14.41
N GLU A 107 8.63 6.72 -14.03
CA GLU A 107 7.94 7.96 -14.31
C GLU A 107 7.53 8.61 -12.98
N MET A 108 8.07 9.80 -12.73
CA MET A 108 7.71 10.62 -11.58
C MET A 108 6.62 11.60 -11.99
N ARG A 109 5.58 11.73 -11.17
CA ARG A 109 4.45 12.64 -11.40
C ARG A 109 4.21 13.51 -10.19
N ILE A 110 4.08 14.80 -10.42
CA ILE A 110 3.71 15.81 -9.41
C ILE A 110 2.49 16.54 -9.95
N TYR A 111 1.38 16.50 -9.21
CA TYR A 111 0.14 17.18 -9.58
C TYR A 111 0.05 18.52 -8.85
N ASP A 112 -0.46 19.56 -9.52
CA ASP A 112 -0.42 20.93 -8.99
C ASP A 112 -1.19 21.11 -7.67
N GLU A 113 -2.19 20.26 -7.39
CA GLU A 113 -3.06 20.33 -6.21
C GLU A 113 -2.79 19.23 -5.17
N THR A 114 -1.82 18.33 -5.41
CA THR A 114 -1.48 17.25 -4.47
C THR A 114 -0.21 17.54 -3.69
N ARG A 115 -0.12 16.98 -2.48
CA ARG A 115 1.09 17.00 -1.64
C ARG A 115 1.93 15.74 -1.77
N THR A 116 1.82 15.07 -2.92
CA THR A 116 2.37 13.75 -3.15
C THR A 116 3.25 13.75 -4.38
N VAL A 117 4.28 12.91 -4.36
CA VAL A 117 5.02 12.55 -5.56
C VAL A 117 4.69 11.11 -5.88
N GLU A 118 4.09 10.86 -7.04
CA GLU A 118 3.89 9.50 -7.53
C GLU A 118 5.10 9.05 -8.32
N ILE A 119 5.57 7.84 -8.07
CA ILE A 119 6.68 7.23 -8.80
C ILE A 119 6.23 5.86 -9.28
N GLU A 120 5.94 5.79 -10.56
CA GLU A 120 5.66 4.52 -11.24
C GLU A 120 6.97 3.97 -11.76
N TRP A 121 7.25 2.70 -11.49
CA TRP A 121 8.47 2.02 -11.90
C TRP A 121 8.13 0.80 -12.75
N ILE A 122 9.00 0.51 -13.73
CA ILE A 122 8.95 -0.69 -14.55
C ILE A 122 10.31 -1.35 -14.46
N VAL A 123 10.33 -2.58 -13.97
CA VAL A 123 11.54 -3.39 -13.78
C VAL A 123 11.35 -4.73 -14.47
N GLY A 124 12.23 -5.01 -15.41
CA GLY A 124 12.37 -6.28 -16.08
C GLY A 124 12.37 -6.16 -17.61
N PRO A 125 12.75 -7.24 -18.32
CA PRO A 125 13.21 -8.52 -17.78
C PRO A 125 14.56 -8.37 -17.07
N VAL A 126 14.65 -8.81 -15.81
CA VAL A 126 15.90 -8.69 -15.03
C VAL A 126 16.93 -9.63 -15.66
N PRO A 127 18.11 -9.16 -16.10
CA PRO A 127 19.08 -9.99 -16.81
C PRO A 127 19.74 -10.99 -15.86
N VAL A 128 19.86 -12.25 -16.29
CA VAL A 128 20.46 -13.36 -15.50
C VAL A 128 21.25 -14.32 -16.39
N GLU A 129 21.60 -13.89 -17.60
CA GLU A 129 22.40 -14.66 -18.57
C GLU A 129 23.83 -14.91 -18.07
N ASP A 130 24.27 -14.09 -17.12
CA ASP A 130 25.51 -14.25 -16.35
C ASP A 130 25.41 -15.34 -15.26
N SER A 131 24.27 -16.01 -15.12
CA SER A 131 23.98 -16.96 -14.05
C SER A 131 24.05 -16.33 -12.65
N ILE A 132 23.82 -15.02 -12.53
CA ILE A 132 23.79 -14.29 -11.27
C ILE A 132 22.39 -13.74 -11.05
N GLY A 133 21.76 -14.13 -9.95
CA GLY A 133 20.46 -13.58 -9.53
C GLY A 133 20.56 -12.08 -9.29
N LYS A 134 19.46 -11.34 -9.27
CA LYS A 134 19.47 -9.90 -8.97
C LYS A 134 18.21 -9.52 -8.21
N GLU A 135 18.40 -8.71 -7.18
CA GLU A 135 17.35 -8.22 -6.27
C GLU A 135 17.35 -6.71 -6.36
N ILE A 136 16.31 -6.15 -6.96
CA ILE A 136 16.23 -4.77 -7.38
C ILE A 136 15.48 -3.97 -6.31
N ILE A 137 16.10 -2.89 -5.85
CA ILE A 137 15.54 -1.99 -4.86
C ILE A 137 15.32 -0.59 -5.45
N MET A 138 14.30 0.08 -4.96
CA MET A 138 14.14 1.53 -5.03
C MET A 138 14.61 2.11 -3.70
N ARG A 139 15.62 2.99 -3.73
CA ARG A 139 16.17 3.65 -2.53
C ARG A 139 15.90 5.16 -2.59
N TYR A 140 15.44 5.69 -1.48
CA TYR A 140 15.19 7.11 -1.24
C TYR A 140 16.14 7.62 -0.17
N ASP A 141 17.08 8.47 -0.56
CA ASP A 141 18.05 9.08 0.35
C ASP A 141 17.65 10.52 0.67
N THR A 142 17.73 10.88 1.96
CA THR A 142 17.35 12.19 2.50
C THR A 142 18.36 12.65 3.55
N ASP A 143 18.21 13.89 4.01
CA ASP A 143 18.97 14.46 5.13
C ASP A 143 18.30 14.23 6.50
N ILE A 144 17.24 13.41 6.57
CA ILE A 144 16.50 13.12 7.81
C ILE A 144 17.40 12.35 8.79
N GLN A 145 17.50 12.87 10.01
CA GLN A 145 18.30 12.25 11.08
C GLN A 145 17.50 11.18 11.81
N SER A 146 17.33 10.01 11.18
CA SER A 146 16.47 8.93 11.69
C SER A 146 17.07 8.10 12.83
N ASN A 147 18.37 8.23 13.12
CA ASN A 147 19.06 7.60 14.26
C ASN A 147 18.83 6.08 14.37
N GLY A 148 18.82 5.38 13.24
CA GLY A 148 18.56 3.94 13.16
C GLY A 148 17.11 3.52 13.39
N THR A 149 16.18 4.45 13.56
CA THR A 149 14.76 4.18 13.77
C THR A 149 13.96 4.42 12.49
N PHE A 150 13.07 3.50 12.16
CA PHE A 150 12.13 3.60 11.05
C PHE A 150 10.84 2.87 11.40
N TYR A 151 9.82 3.01 10.58
CA TYR A 151 8.47 2.56 10.92
C TYR A 151 7.86 1.82 9.75
N THR A 152 7.25 0.66 10.00
CA THR A 152 6.59 -0.15 8.97
C THR A 152 5.21 -0.55 9.46
N ASP A 153 4.23 -0.60 8.57
CA ASP A 153 2.91 -1.09 8.94
C ASP A 153 2.85 -2.59 9.25
N ALA A 154 1.85 -2.96 10.04
CA ALA A 154 1.39 -4.32 10.26
C ALA A 154 0.06 -4.51 9.52
N ASN A 155 0.14 -5.18 8.36
CA ASN A 155 -1.02 -5.52 7.52
C ASN A 155 -1.91 -4.31 7.15
N GLY A 156 -1.31 -3.15 6.86
CA GLY A 156 -2.04 -1.95 6.46
C GLY A 156 -2.59 -1.10 7.60
N ARG A 157 -2.44 -1.51 8.87
CA ARG A 157 -3.14 -0.90 10.01
C ARG A 157 -2.22 -0.22 11.02
N GLU A 158 -1.81 -0.97 12.05
CA GLU A 158 -0.90 -0.50 13.10
C GLU A 158 0.47 -0.25 12.51
N VAL A 159 1.21 0.68 13.08
CA VAL A 159 2.56 0.98 12.64
C VAL A 159 3.55 0.68 13.75
N LEU A 160 4.49 -0.19 13.42
CA LEU A 160 5.48 -0.69 14.36
C LEU A 160 6.78 0.10 14.20
N GLU A 161 7.28 0.58 15.33
CA GLU A 161 8.64 1.11 15.41
C GLU A 161 9.65 -0.02 15.21
N ARG A 162 10.59 0.21 14.29
CA ARG A 162 11.72 -0.66 14.00
C ARG A 162 12.99 0.08 14.35
N LYS A 163 13.94 -0.64 14.94
CA LYS A 163 15.28 -0.14 15.21
C LYS A 163 16.28 -1.07 14.54
N ARG A 164 17.12 -0.51 13.69
CA ARG A 164 18.18 -1.23 12.98
C ARG A 164 19.07 -1.94 14.00
N ASP A 165 19.40 -3.19 13.71
CA ASP A 165 20.26 -4.06 14.52
C ASP A 165 19.78 -4.25 15.97
N TYR A 166 18.46 -4.20 16.20
CA TYR A 166 17.88 -4.34 17.53
C TYR A 166 16.69 -5.29 17.57
N ARG A 167 16.53 -5.98 18.71
CA ARG A 167 15.37 -6.81 19.03
C ARG A 167 14.92 -6.54 20.47
N PRO A 168 13.62 -6.33 20.72
CA PRO A 168 13.14 -5.96 22.06
C PRO A 168 13.13 -7.11 23.06
N THR A 169 13.13 -8.37 22.59
CA THR A 169 12.88 -9.55 23.44
C THR A 169 14.11 -10.43 23.66
N TRP A 170 15.24 -10.15 23.01
CA TRP A 170 16.51 -10.86 23.25
C TRP A 170 17.72 -10.00 22.87
N ASN A 171 18.90 -10.36 23.38
CA ASN A 171 20.15 -9.73 22.97
C ASN A 171 20.52 -10.14 21.53
N TYR A 172 20.40 -9.20 20.59
CA TYR A 172 20.58 -9.48 19.17
C TYR A 172 22.04 -9.35 18.75
N THR A 173 22.61 -10.43 18.24
CA THR A 173 23.90 -10.41 17.54
C THR A 173 23.65 -10.25 16.05
N VAL A 174 24.24 -9.24 15.44
CA VAL A 174 24.11 -8.99 14.00
C VAL A 174 24.97 -10.00 13.23
N HIS A 175 24.32 -10.83 12.43
CA HIS A 175 24.97 -11.77 11.51
C HIS A 175 24.78 -11.38 10.04
N GLU A 176 23.66 -10.70 9.75
CA GLU A 176 23.27 -10.28 8.40
C GLU A 176 22.83 -8.81 8.47
N ASN A 177 23.75 -7.90 8.14
CA ASN A 177 23.58 -6.45 8.37
C ASN A 177 22.45 -5.82 7.54
N VAL A 178 22.05 -6.47 6.44
CA VAL A 178 20.98 -5.99 5.55
C VAL A 178 19.70 -6.78 5.77
N SER A 179 19.70 -8.07 5.46
CA SER A 179 18.46 -8.88 5.49
C SER A 179 17.89 -9.03 6.89
N GLY A 180 18.72 -8.97 7.94
CA GLY A 180 18.26 -8.92 9.33
C GLY A 180 17.44 -7.67 9.67
N ASN A 181 17.45 -6.64 8.83
CA ASN A 181 16.72 -5.39 9.03
C ASN A 181 15.59 -5.17 8.01
N TYR A 182 15.30 -6.14 7.15
CA TYR A 182 14.16 -6.08 6.24
C TYR A 182 12.87 -6.50 6.93
N TYR A 183 11.80 -5.75 6.68
CA TYR A 183 10.47 -6.00 7.21
C TYR A 183 9.43 -5.98 6.09
N PRO A 184 8.30 -6.68 6.26
CA PRO A 184 7.16 -6.52 5.36
C PRO A 184 6.65 -5.08 5.41
N VAL A 185 6.47 -4.48 4.24
CA VAL A 185 5.82 -3.19 4.02
C VAL A 185 4.59 -3.48 3.18
N VAL A 186 3.41 -3.47 3.79
CA VAL A 186 2.16 -3.83 3.11
C VAL A 186 1.46 -2.59 2.56
N SER A 187 1.63 -1.45 3.23
CA SER A 187 1.06 -0.18 2.79
C SER A 187 2.01 1.00 2.90
N ARG A 188 2.91 1.01 3.89
CA ARG A 188 3.73 2.20 4.20
C ARG A 188 4.97 1.90 5.02
N ILE A 189 6.03 2.65 4.71
CA ILE A 189 7.24 2.75 5.50
C ILE A 189 7.60 4.22 5.68
N TRP A 190 8.16 4.61 6.83
CA TRP A 190 8.67 5.97 7.00
C TRP A 190 9.88 6.08 7.92
N ILE A 191 10.56 7.21 7.75
CA ILE A 191 11.61 7.73 8.63
C ILE A 191 11.27 9.16 9.01
N LYS A 192 11.72 9.61 10.18
CA LYS A 192 11.49 10.97 10.64
C LYS A 192 12.62 11.49 11.52
N ASP A 193 12.73 12.80 11.60
CA ASP A 193 13.43 13.54 12.64
C ASP A 193 12.42 14.44 13.39
N ASN A 194 12.88 15.46 14.09
CA ASN A 194 12.00 16.38 14.83
C ASN A 194 11.20 17.34 13.94
N GLN A 195 11.56 17.49 12.67
CA GLN A 195 11.01 18.49 11.75
C GLN A 195 10.35 17.87 10.52
N LYS A 196 10.88 16.75 10.02
CA LYS A 196 10.53 16.15 8.73
C LYS A 196 10.22 14.67 8.89
N GLN A 197 9.20 14.21 8.19
CA GLN A 197 8.91 12.80 7.98
C GLN A 197 8.79 12.54 6.47
N LEU A 198 9.53 11.53 5.98
CA LEU A 198 9.32 10.96 4.65
C LEU A 198 8.57 9.64 4.83
N THR A 199 7.36 9.57 4.28
CA THR A 199 6.58 8.33 4.19
C THR A 199 6.52 7.87 2.73
N VAL A 200 6.83 6.61 2.49
CA VAL A 200 6.68 5.95 1.20
C VAL A 200 5.54 4.95 1.30
N LEU A 201 4.53 5.13 0.45
CA LEU A 201 3.38 4.24 0.33
C LEU A 201 3.58 3.29 -0.84
N THR A 202 3.23 2.02 -0.67
CA THR A 202 3.39 0.98 -1.69
C THR A 202 2.03 0.58 -2.28
N ASP A 203 1.99 0.25 -3.57
CA ASP A 203 0.78 -0.27 -4.23
C ASP A 203 0.57 -1.77 -4.01
N ARG A 204 1.54 -2.45 -3.39
CA ARG A 204 1.57 -3.87 -3.05
C ARG A 204 2.46 -4.13 -1.84
N SER A 205 2.44 -5.37 -1.37
CA SER A 205 3.38 -5.84 -0.35
C SER A 205 4.79 -5.95 -0.90
N GLU A 206 5.74 -5.35 -0.20
CA GLU A 206 7.16 -5.35 -0.52
C GLU A 206 8.00 -5.64 0.72
N GLY A 207 9.27 -6.00 0.52
CA GLY A 207 10.26 -5.99 1.59
C GLY A 207 10.93 -4.63 1.66
N GLY A 208 11.00 -4.00 2.84
CA GLY A 208 11.60 -2.68 2.99
C GLY A 208 12.40 -2.50 4.28
N SER A 209 13.28 -1.50 4.27
CA SER A 209 14.16 -1.19 5.40
C SER A 209 14.67 0.26 5.39
N SER A 210 15.37 0.63 6.46
CA SER A 210 16.24 1.81 6.58
C SER A 210 17.65 1.35 6.99
N ILE A 211 18.46 0.96 6.00
CA ILE A 211 19.79 0.39 6.22
C ILE A 211 20.81 1.45 6.68
N HIS A 212 20.63 2.70 6.24
CA HIS A 212 21.39 3.85 6.73
C HIS A 212 20.46 4.97 7.17
N ASP A 213 20.95 5.84 8.04
CA ASP A 213 20.17 7.00 8.49
C ASP A 213 19.81 7.90 7.31
N GLY A 214 18.58 8.42 7.31
CA GLY A 214 18.06 9.23 6.22
C GLY A 214 17.64 8.44 4.98
N SER A 215 17.77 7.10 4.98
CA SER A 215 17.40 6.26 3.82
C SER A 215 16.17 5.39 4.07
N ILE A 216 15.37 5.20 3.03
CA ILE A 216 14.36 4.13 2.90
C ILE A 216 14.71 3.33 1.66
N GLU A 217 14.68 2.01 1.74
CA GLU A 217 14.73 1.14 0.57
C GLU A 217 13.59 0.13 0.56
N LEU A 218 13.10 -0.16 -0.65
CA LEU A 218 12.02 -1.07 -0.94
C LEU A 218 12.43 -1.98 -2.09
N MET A 219 12.30 -3.29 -1.90
CA MET A 219 12.63 -4.30 -2.90
C MET A 219 11.45 -4.50 -3.84
N VAL A 220 11.63 -4.05 -5.08
CA VAL A 220 10.55 -3.95 -6.09
C VAL A 220 10.51 -5.14 -7.04
N HIS A 221 11.62 -5.84 -7.23
CA HIS A 221 11.66 -7.07 -8.03
C HIS A 221 12.84 -7.96 -7.65
N ARG A 222 12.70 -9.27 -7.81
CA ARG A 222 13.75 -10.27 -7.57
C ARG A 222 13.69 -11.31 -8.67
N ARG A 223 14.86 -11.65 -9.23
CA ARG A 223 15.00 -12.78 -10.16
C ARG A 223 16.23 -13.57 -9.78
N LEU A 224 16.02 -14.79 -9.30
CA LEU A 224 17.05 -15.64 -8.71
C LEU A 224 17.21 -16.90 -9.54
N VAL A 225 18.42 -17.43 -9.62
CA VAL A 225 18.75 -18.60 -10.45
C VAL A 225 19.02 -19.87 -9.63
N TYR A 226 18.92 -19.78 -8.31
CA TYR A 226 19.08 -20.88 -7.36
C TYR A 226 17.86 -20.99 -6.43
N ASP A 227 17.56 -22.22 -6.02
CA ASP A 227 16.62 -22.54 -4.94
C ASP A 227 17.31 -22.35 -3.59
N ASP A 228 16.57 -21.88 -2.58
CA ASP A 228 17.06 -21.71 -1.21
C ASP A 228 16.83 -22.94 -0.34
N SER A 229 16.41 -24.07 -0.92
CA SER A 229 16.28 -25.39 -0.28
C SER A 229 15.44 -25.40 0.99
N LEU A 230 14.41 -24.56 1.02
CA LEU A 230 13.38 -24.52 2.06
C LEU A 230 12.05 -25.17 1.64
N GLY A 231 12.06 -25.91 0.52
CA GLY A 231 10.97 -26.80 0.13
C GLY A 231 10.18 -26.37 -1.11
N ALA A 232 10.48 -25.21 -1.72
CA ALA A 232 9.90 -24.83 -3.01
C ALA A 232 10.39 -25.76 -4.13
N GLY A 233 11.69 -26.09 -4.14
CA GLY A 233 12.26 -27.00 -5.13
C GLY A 233 12.48 -26.34 -6.50
N GLU A 234 12.41 -25.02 -6.57
CA GLU A 234 12.61 -24.23 -7.79
C GLU A 234 13.21 -22.85 -7.47
N PRO A 235 14.06 -22.31 -8.36
CA PRO A 235 14.54 -20.95 -8.24
C PRO A 235 13.42 -19.94 -8.52
N MET A 236 13.50 -18.75 -7.92
CA MET A 236 12.55 -17.67 -8.17
C MET A 236 12.87 -16.95 -9.50
N ASN A 237 12.58 -17.62 -10.62
CA ASN A 237 12.93 -17.21 -11.99
C ASN A 237 11.69 -17.13 -12.91
N GLU A 238 10.72 -16.31 -12.53
CA GLU A 238 9.41 -16.27 -13.19
C GLU A 238 9.50 -15.78 -14.66
N PRO A 239 8.94 -16.55 -15.63
CA PRO A 239 8.88 -16.14 -17.02
C PRO A 239 7.53 -15.54 -17.43
N ALA A 240 7.54 -14.65 -18.42
CA ALA A 240 6.38 -14.22 -19.19
C ALA A 240 6.75 -14.11 -20.69
N TYR A 241 5.95 -14.74 -21.56
CA TYR A 241 6.18 -14.75 -23.03
C TYR A 241 7.59 -15.19 -23.45
N GLY A 242 8.18 -16.15 -22.73
CA GLY A 242 9.53 -16.67 -23.03
C GLY A 242 10.69 -15.77 -22.60
N LYS A 243 10.42 -14.71 -21.82
CA LYS A 243 11.43 -13.82 -21.20
C LYS A 243 11.21 -13.75 -19.69
N GLY A 244 12.14 -13.18 -18.94
CA GLY A 244 11.93 -12.89 -17.52
C GLY A 244 10.77 -11.93 -17.29
N LEU A 245 10.03 -12.13 -16.20
CA LEU A 245 8.86 -11.32 -15.86
C LEU A 245 9.21 -9.83 -15.72
N VAL A 246 8.38 -8.98 -16.31
CA VAL A 246 8.42 -7.53 -16.18
C VAL A 246 7.34 -7.11 -15.20
N ILE A 247 7.72 -6.40 -14.15
CA ILE A 247 6.79 -5.87 -13.15
C ILE A 247 6.72 -4.36 -13.30
N GLN A 248 5.49 -3.85 -13.23
CA GLN A 248 5.19 -2.44 -13.04
C GLN A 248 4.57 -2.27 -11.66
N GLY A 249 5.00 -1.25 -10.93
CA GLY A 249 4.44 -0.87 -9.65
C GLY A 249 4.53 0.62 -9.40
N ARG A 250 4.04 1.06 -8.24
CA ARG A 250 3.95 2.48 -7.89
C ARG A 250 4.23 2.72 -6.43
N HIS A 251 5.08 3.70 -6.15
CA HIS A 251 5.22 4.32 -4.85
C HIS A 251 4.59 5.70 -4.83
N VAL A 252 4.04 6.10 -3.69
CA VAL A 252 3.58 7.47 -3.45
C VAL A 252 4.32 8.03 -2.24
N LEU A 253 5.01 9.14 -2.43
CA LEU A 253 5.80 9.79 -1.39
C LEU A 253 4.97 10.90 -0.75
N VAL A 254 4.98 10.93 0.58
CA VAL A 254 4.39 11.99 1.41
C VAL A 254 5.51 12.58 2.26
N ILE A 255 5.69 13.90 2.19
CA ILE A 255 6.71 14.63 2.98
C ILE A 255 5.98 15.68 3.80
N GLU A 256 5.95 15.50 5.12
CA GLU A 256 5.21 16.37 6.04
C GLU A 256 5.95 16.46 7.38
N PRO A 257 5.66 17.49 8.21
CA PRO A 257 6.07 17.48 9.61
C PRO A 257 5.50 16.26 10.35
N PRO A 258 6.26 15.67 11.29
CA PRO A 258 5.80 14.49 12.03
C PRO A 258 4.44 14.66 12.71
N GLU A 259 4.12 15.86 13.21
CA GLU A 259 2.85 16.12 13.92
C GLU A 259 1.61 16.08 13.03
N SER A 260 1.75 16.30 11.72
CA SER A 260 0.63 16.35 10.76
C SER A 260 0.65 15.20 9.75
N SER A 261 1.74 14.43 9.69
CA SER A 261 1.96 13.41 8.65
C SER A 261 0.88 12.32 8.63
N ALA A 262 0.37 11.93 9.81
CA ALA A 262 -0.66 10.91 9.97
C ALA A 262 -1.92 11.16 9.14
N LEU A 263 -2.42 12.39 9.20
CA LEU A 263 -3.58 12.82 8.41
C LEU A 263 -3.36 12.61 6.90
N TYR A 264 -2.15 12.85 6.40
CA TYR A 264 -1.88 12.70 4.97
C TYR A 264 -1.65 11.24 4.60
N HIS A 265 -0.69 10.57 5.23
CA HIS A 265 -0.32 9.22 4.79
C HIS A 265 -1.45 8.21 4.98
N ARG A 266 -2.29 8.32 6.03
CA ARG A 266 -3.42 7.40 6.22
C ARG A 266 -4.45 7.53 5.11
N HIS A 267 -4.81 8.76 4.75
CA HIS A 267 -5.78 9.02 3.68
C HIS A 267 -5.24 8.68 2.29
N VAL A 268 -3.98 9.01 2.00
CA VAL A 268 -3.36 8.70 0.70
C VAL A 268 -3.21 7.18 0.55
N ALA A 269 -2.78 6.46 1.60
CA ALA A 269 -2.70 5.01 1.55
C ALA A 269 -4.08 4.35 1.38
N GLN A 270 -5.11 4.85 2.05
CA GLN A 270 -6.47 4.35 1.85
C GLN A 270 -6.96 4.63 0.43
N SER A 271 -6.60 5.76 -0.17
CA SER A 271 -6.87 6.06 -1.59
C SER A 271 -6.16 5.10 -2.52
N LEU A 272 -4.90 4.78 -2.22
CA LEU A 272 -4.10 3.87 -3.02
C LEU A 272 -4.66 2.44 -2.98
N PHE A 273 -5.08 1.98 -1.81
CA PHE A 273 -5.70 0.66 -1.65
C PHE A 273 -7.11 0.62 -2.25
N MET A 274 -7.93 1.62 -1.96
CA MET A 274 -9.33 1.72 -2.39
C MET A 274 -9.48 2.69 -3.58
N ASN A 275 -8.62 2.52 -4.58
CA ASN A 275 -8.64 3.34 -5.78
C ASN A 275 -10.02 3.27 -6.46
N PRO A 276 -10.57 4.40 -6.93
CA PRO A 276 -11.88 4.40 -7.57
C PRO A 276 -11.94 3.52 -8.80
N LEU A 277 -13.01 2.73 -8.92
CA LEU A 277 -13.24 1.92 -10.09
C LEU A 277 -13.91 2.78 -11.17
N ASN A 278 -13.22 2.92 -12.30
CA ASN A 278 -13.75 3.61 -13.47
C ASN A 278 -14.39 2.59 -14.42
N THR A 279 -15.66 2.77 -14.74
CA THR A 279 -16.37 1.96 -15.75
C THR A 279 -16.81 2.83 -16.92
N TYR A 280 -16.75 2.29 -18.13
CA TYR A 280 -16.98 3.04 -19.36
C TYR A 280 -18.13 2.43 -20.14
N ALA A 281 -19.06 3.28 -20.61
CA ALA A 281 -20.16 2.87 -21.46
C ALA A 281 -20.25 3.73 -22.73
N LEU A 282 -20.75 3.14 -23.81
CA LEU A 282 -21.11 3.83 -25.05
C LEU A 282 -22.63 3.98 -25.12
N PRO A 283 -23.22 5.05 -24.55
CA PRO A 283 -24.65 5.25 -24.62
C PRO A 283 -25.08 5.50 -26.07
N LYS A 284 -26.18 4.86 -26.47
CA LYS A 284 -26.83 5.08 -27.78
C LYS A 284 -27.79 6.29 -27.76
N LEU A 285 -28.04 6.85 -26.58
CA LEU A 285 -28.92 7.99 -26.36
C LEU A 285 -28.09 9.27 -26.19
N PRO A 286 -28.63 10.44 -26.60
CA PRO A 286 -28.08 11.74 -26.20
C PRO A 286 -28.01 11.86 -24.67
N TYR A 287 -27.07 12.67 -24.17
CA TYR A 287 -26.83 12.85 -22.72
C TYR A 287 -28.10 13.18 -21.94
N THR A 288 -28.92 14.12 -22.44
CA THR A 288 -30.17 14.55 -21.80
C THR A 288 -31.18 13.41 -21.63
N ASN A 289 -31.28 12.53 -22.63
CA ASN A 289 -32.20 11.40 -22.58
C ASN A 289 -31.66 10.32 -21.64
N TYR A 290 -30.34 10.09 -21.67
CA TYR A 290 -29.68 9.16 -20.76
C TYR A 290 -29.83 9.59 -19.29
N SER A 291 -29.59 10.87 -18.99
CA SER A 291 -29.72 11.42 -17.63
C SER A 291 -31.15 11.37 -17.10
N ASN A 292 -32.14 11.50 -17.98
CA ASN A 292 -33.55 11.39 -17.60
C ASN A 292 -33.98 9.94 -17.34
N SER A 293 -33.30 8.95 -17.91
CA SER A 293 -33.64 7.53 -17.79
C SER A 293 -32.84 6.77 -16.72
N TYR A 294 -31.68 7.27 -16.32
CA TYR A 294 -30.77 6.56 -15.43
C TYR A 294 -30.24 7.44 -14.30
N HIS A 295 -30.13 6.87 -13.09
CA HIS A 295 -29.45 7.52 -11.96
C HIS A 295 -27.96 7.70 -12.28
N GLN A 296 -27.48 8.94 -12.21
CA GLN A 296 -26.07 9.28 -12.48
C GLN A 296 -25.20 9.21 -11.22
N THR A 297 -25.83 9.21 -10.04
CA THR A 297 -25.16 9.18 -8.74
C THR A 297 -25.98 8.33 -7.79
N TRP A 298 -25.31 7.50 -6.98
CA TRP A 298 -25.93 6.77 -5.89
C TRP A 298 -24.93 6.63 -4.75
N SER A 299 -25.43 6.71 -3.52
CA SER A 299 -24.65 6.49 -2.29
C SER A 299 -25.51 5.74 -1.28
N ALA A 300 -24.91 4.76 -0.62
CA ALA A 300 -25.51 4.10 0.54
C ALA A 300 -25.53 5.01 1.78
N LEU A 301 -24.70 6.05 1.81
CA LEU A 301 -24.62 6.99 2.93
C LEU A 301 -25.29 8.31 2.57
N VAL A 302 -25.99 8.91 3.54
CA VAL A 302 -26.54 10.27 3.45
C VAL A 302 -25.44 11.32 3.52
N GLU A 303 -24.42 11.07 4.34
CA GLU A 303 -23.35 12.01 4.66
C GLU A 303 -21.99 11.33 4.50
N LEU A 304 -20.95 12.14 4.28
CA LEU A 304 -19.57 11.67 4.21
C LEU A 304 -19.10 11.23 5.60
N LEU A 305 -18.26 10.19 5.64
CA LEU A 305 -17.69 9.72 6.90
C LEU A 305 -16.64 10.72 7.42
N PRO A 306 -16.53 10.88 8.76
CA PRO A 306 -15.42 11.59 9.37
C PRO A 306 -14.07 11.07 8.87
N TYR A 307 -13.06 11.93 8.80
CA TYR A 307 -11.77 11.58 8.22
C TYR A 307 -11.13 10.36 8.88
N ASN A 308 -11.29 10.19 10.19
CA ASN A 308 -10.78 9.05 10.95
C ASN A 308 -11.65 7.78 10.93
N ILE A 309 -12.77 7.79 10.20
CA ILE A 309 -13.68 6.66 10.08
C ILE A 309 -13.69 6.11 8.66
N HIS A 310 -13.67 4.78 8.54
CA HIS A 310 -13.72 4.08 7.27
C HIS A 310 -14.80 2.98 7.31
N LEU A 311 -15.61 2.90 6.25
CA LEU A 311 -16.55 1.80 6.04
C LEU A 311 -15.81 0.62 5.42
N LEU A 312 -15.27 -0.24 6.27
CA LEU A 312 -14.46 -1.39 5.87
C LEU A 312 -15.28 -2.48 5.17
N THR A 313 -16.54 -2.66 5.53
CA THR A 313 -17.42 -3.64 4.89
C THR A 313 -18.84 -3.11 4.82
N PHE A 314 -19.46 -3.28 3.67
CA PHE A 314 -20.88 -3.10 3.45
C PHE A 314 -21.36 -4.23 2.53
N ASP A 315 -21.92 -5.28 3.12
CA ASP A 315 -22.21 -6.53 2.42
C ASP A 315 -23.66 -6.98 2.65
N PRO A 316 -24.50 -7.10 1.60
CA PRO A 316 -25.88 -7.56 1.73
C PRO A 316 -25.95 -9.09 1.90
N TRP A 317 -26.41 -9.54 3.06
CA TRP A 317 -26.72 -10.96 3.30
C TRP A 317 -28.09 -11.37 2.76
N SER A 318 -29.02 -10.41 2.70
CA SER A 318 -30.32 -10.58 2.06
C SER A 318 -30.87 -9.21 1.64
N SER A 319 -32.10 -9.15 1.11
CA SER A 319 -32.73 -7.89 0.70
C SER A 319 -32.90 -6.87 1.84
N LYS A 320 -32.87 -7.31 3.11
CA LYS A 320 -33.05 -6.46 4.29
C LYS A 320 -31.97 -6.60 5.34
N VAL A 321 -30.98 -7.47 5.15
CA VAL A 321 -29.95 -7.75 6.16
C VAL A 321 -28.57 -7.46 5.58
N PHE A 322 -27.80 -6.65 6.29
CA PHE A 322 -26.46 -6.21 5.88
C PHE A 322 -25.45 -6.51 6.98
N LEU A 323 -24.26 -6.95 6.57
CA LEU A 323 -23.07 -6.93 7.40
C LEU A 323 -22.33 -5.62 7.17
N ILE A 324 -22.14 -4.87 8.23
CA ILE A 324 -21.51 -3.55 8.22
C ILE A 324 -20.30 -3.59 9.14
N ARG A 325 -19.12 -3.25 8.62
CA ARG A 325 -17.92 -3.02 9.43
C ARG A 325 -17.47 -1.58 9.30
N ILE A 326 -17.33 -0.93 10.43
CA ILE A 326 -16.82 0.45 10.52
C ILE A 326 -15.57 0.41 11.39
N GLU A 327 -14.54 1.11 10.96
CA GLU A 327 -13.29 1.20 11.70
C GLU A 327 -12.86 2.64 11.95
N HIS A 328 -12.18 2.83 13.07
CA HIS A 328 -11.35 3.99 13.33
C HIS A 328 -9.91 3.63 12.99
N TYR A 329 -9.37 4.16 11.90
CA TYR A 329 -8.11 3.66 11.33
C TYR A 329 -6.89 4.53 11.71
N PHE A 330 -7.07 5.52 12.57
CA PHE A 330 -5.98 6.25 13.24
C PHE A 330 -5.62 5.60 14.57
N GLU A 331 -4.33 5.63 14.90
CA GLU A 331 -3.78 5.15 16.16
C GLU A 331 -3.95 6.16 17.28
N LEU A 332 -3.81 5.71 18.52
CA LEU A 332 -3.81 6.59 19.68
C LEU A 332 -2.58 7.52 19.63
N ASN A 333 -2.79 8.82 19.89
CA ASN A 333 -1.74 9.85 19.90
C ASN A 333 -1.01 10.07 18.57
N GLU A 334 -1.58 9.63 17.46
CA GLU A 334 -0.97 9.77 16.14
C GLU A 334 -1.26 11.14 15.49
N ASP A 335 -2.46 11.67 15.70
CA ASP A 335 -2.91 12.99 15.25
C ASP A 335 -3.69 13.71 16.37
N LYS A 336 -3.46 15.02 16.53
CA LYS A 336 -4.06 15.83 17.62
C LYS A 336 -5.60 15.92 17.56
N THR A 337 -6.17 15.74 16.37
CA THR A 337 -7.61 15.87 16.10
C THR A 337 -8.25 14.51 15.84
N TYR A 338 -7.63 13.70 14.98
CA TYR A 338 -8.21 12.49 14.40
C TYR A 338 -7.93 11.22 15.19
N SER A 339 -7.05 11.26 16.19
CA SER A 339 -6.82 10.16 17.15
C SER A 339 -7.72 10.23 18.39
N LYS A 340 -8.95 10.73 18.24
CA LYS A 340 -9.94 10.86 19.32
C LYS A 340 -11.18 10.00 19.05
N PRO A 341 -11.87 9.51 20.09
CA PRO A 341 -13.11 8.76 19.91
C PRO A 341 -14.15 9.55 19.10
N VAL A 342 -14.87 8.84 18.23
CA VAL A 342 -15.92 9.41 17.37
C VAL A 342 -17.22 8.68 17.58
N GLN A 343 -18.32 9.43 17.61
CA GLN A 343 -19.68 8.90 17.61
C GLN A 343 -20.29 9.02 16.23
N ILE A 344 -20.91 7.93 15.77
CA ILE A 344 -21.65 7.87 14.52
C ILE A 344 -23.03 7.30 14.79
N ASP A 345 -24.05 7.78 14.08
CA ASP A 345 -25.39 7.21 14.13
C ASP A 345 -25.65 6.39 12.87
N LEU A 346 -25.73 5.06 13.02
CA LEU A 346 -25.96 4.13 11.91
C LEU A 346 -27.29 4.41 11.19
N GLN A 347 -28.33 4.86 11.90
CA GLN A 347 -29.61 5.17 11.28
C GLN A 347 -29.51 6.40 10.39
N ASN A 348 -28.87 7.47 10.86
CA ASN A 348 -28.70 8.68 10.06
C ASN A 348 -27.80 8.40 8.86
N LEU A 349 -26.73 7.64 9.08
CA LEU A 349 -25.76 7.32 8.05
C LEU A 349 -26.40 6.53 6.90
N PHE A 350 -27.16 5.47 7.20
CA PHE A 350 -27.76 4.56 6.21
C PHE A 350 -29.23 4.84 5.91
N ASN A 351 -29.73 6.05 6.18
CA ASN A 351 -31.14 6.39 6.01
C ASN A 351 -31.64 6.22 4.55
N THR A 352 -30.75 6.31 3.55
CA THR A 352 -31.08 6.08 2.13
C THR A 352 -31.55 4.65 1.84
N LEU A 353 -31.18 3.68 2.70
CA LEU A 353 -31.59 2.28 2.58
C LEU A 353 -32.93 2.00 3.25
N GLY A 354 -33.37 2.86 4.18
CA GLY A 354 -34.60 2.73 4.94
C GLY A 354 -34.36 2.71 6.46
N LYS A 355 -35.45 2.50 7.20
CA LYS A 355 -35.42 2.48 8.67
C LYS A 355 -34.79 1.18 9.17
N ILE A 356 -33.83 1.28 10.07
CA ILE A 356 -33.22 0.16 10.78
C ILE A 356 -34.27 -0.40 11.76
N LYS A 357 -34.59 -1.69 11.58
CA LYS A 357 -35.44 -2.45 12.49
C LYS A 357 -34.65 -2.88 13.73
N ASN A 358 -33.44 -3.40 13.54
CA ASN A 358 -32.52 -3.73 14.62
C ASN A 358 -31.06 -3.79 14.13
N SER A 359 -30.13 -3.76 15.08
CA SER A 359 -28.71 -4.00 14.84
C SER A 359 -28.11 -4.84 15.97
N ILE A 360 -27.30 -5.82 15.60
CA ILE A 360 -26.59 -6.72 16.52
C ILE A 360 -25.10 -6.52 16.28
N GLU A 361 -24.35 -6.17 17.33
CA GLU A 361 -22.88 -6.13 17.26
C GLU A 361 -22.34 -7.55 17.32
N LEU A 362 -21.46 -7.88 16.37
CA LEU A 362 -20.86 -9.20 16.20
C LEU A 362 -19.35 -9.13 16.47
N THR A 363 -18.74 -10.30 16.70
CA THR A 363 -17.29 -10.46 16.59
C THR A 363 -16.80 -10.11 15.18
N LEU A 364 -15.50 -9.83 15.02
CA LEU A 364 -14.91 -9.44 13.73
C LEU A 364 -15.19 -10.46 12.61
N GLY A 365 -15.24 -11.75 12.95
CA GLY A 365 -15.58 -12.85 12.04
C GLY A 365 -17.02 -12.82 11.53
N GLY A 366 -17.89 -11.99 12.12
CA GLY A 366 -19.29 -11.84 11.70
C GLY A 366 -20.16 -13.06 12.03
N ASN A 367 -19.74 -13.92 12.96
CA ASN A 367 -20.36 -15.22 13.21
C ASN A 367 -20.87 -15.44 14.64
N LEU A 368 -20.57 -14.53 15.56
CA LEU A 368 -20.96 -14.62 16.97
C LEU A 368 -21.41 -13.24 17.47
N PRO A 369 -22.58 -13.12 18.12
CA PRO A 369 -22.96 -11.91 18.84
C PRO A 369 -21.91 -11.52 19.90
N LEU A 370 -21.51 -10.24 19.93
CA LEU A 370 -20.39 -9.80 20.75
C LEU A 370 -20.65 -9.98 22.26
N ASN A 371 -21.90 -9.86 22.69
CA ASN A 371 -22.40 -10.14 24.04
C ASN A 371 -22.27 -11.62 24.45
N GLU A 372 -22.17 -12.54 23.51
CA GLU A 372 -21.99 -13.98 23.75
C GLU A 372 -20.52 -14.40 23.77
N MET A 373 -19.59 -13.50 23.41
CA MET A 373 -18.16 -13.78 23.38
C MET A 373 -17.60 -13.89 24.80
N ASN A 374 -17.13 -15.08 25.18
CA ASN A 374 -16.37 -15.29 26.41
C ASN A 374 -14.86 -15.27 26.12
N ARG A 375 -14.08 -14.56 26.95
CA ARG A 375 -12.61 -14.52 26.85
C ARG A 375 -11.94 -15.17 28.04
N LEU A 376 -10.83 -15.87 27.78
CA LEU A 376 -9.94 -16.35 28.84
C LEU A 376 -9.32 -15.17 29.59
N VAL A 377 -9.17 -15.32 30.90
CA VAL A 377 -8.54 -14.35 31.78
C VAL A 377 -7.15 -14.85 32.15
N TRP A 378 -6.13 -14.09 31.76
CA TRP A 378 -4.73 -14.42 31.99
C TRP A 378 -4.14 -13.52 33.07
N LYS A 379 -3.19 -14.06 33.84
CA LYS A 379 -2.26 -13.28 34.64
C LYS A 379 -0.92 -13.24 33.92
N THR A 380 -0.40 -12.06 33.69
CA THR A 380 0.89 -11.84 33.03
C THR A 380 2.01 -11.71 34.05
N ASN A 381 3.26 -11.87 33.59
CA ASN A 381 4.44 -11.90 34.44
C ASN A 381 4.73 -10.58 35.18
N ASP A 382 4.09 -9.49 34.75
CA ASP A 382 4.10 -8.17 35.38
C ASP A 382 2.96 -8.01 36.42
N ASN A 383 2.33 -9.11 36.83
CA ASN A 383 1.18 -9.17 37.74
C ASN A 383 -0.05 -8.39 37.26
N GLN A 384 -0.12 -8.05 35.96
CA GLN A 384 -1.36 -7.56 35.38
C GLN A 384 -2.31 -8.73 35.09
N SER A 385 -3.61 -8.49 35.24
CA SER A 385 -4.63 -9.45 34.84
C SER A 385 -5.41 -8.87 33.68
N SER A 386 -5.59 -9.64 32.61
CA SER A 386 -6.47 -9.24 31.52
C SER A 386 -7.91 -9.20 32.04
N TYR A 387 -8.50 -8.01 32.18
CA TYR A 387 -9.89 -7.88 32.59
C TYR A 387 -10.81 -7.97 31.37
N TRP A 388 -11.71 -8.96 31.36
CA TRP A 388 -12.80 -9.02 30.39
C TRP A 388 -14.10 -8.74 31.13
N LYS A 389 -14.87 -7.77 30.60
CA LYS A 389 -16.22 -7.47 31.07
C LYS A 389 -17.21 -7.95 30.01
N PRO A 390 -18.16 -8.83 30.35
CA PRO A 390 -19.26 -9.18 29.45
C PRO A 390 -20.04 -7.94 29.03
N ILE A 391 -20.33 -7.86 27.73
CA ILE A 391 -21.25 -6.84 27.19
C ILE A 391 -22.67 -7.40 27.37
N ASN A 392 -23.44 -6.82 28.28
CA ASN A 392 -24.76 -7.35 28.68
C ASN A 392 -25.93 -6.94 27.75
N SER A 393 -25.67 -6.56 26.49
CA SER A 393 -26.73 -6.10 25.57
C SER A 393 -26.84 -6.97 24.32
N ASN A 394 -27.99 -7.65 24.15
CA ASN A 394 -28.29 -8.47 22.97
C ASN A 394 -28.73 -7.65 21.75
N LEU A 395 -29.15 -6.40 21.97
CA LEU A 395 -29.64 -5.48 20.96
C LEU A 395 -29.10 -4.09 21.29
N LEU A 396 -28.58 -3.40 20.28
CA LEU A 396 -28.31 -1.97 20.38
C LEU A 396 -29.65 -1.24 20.58
N GLN A 397 -29.91 -0.72 21.78
CA GLN A 397 -31.08 0.15 22.05
C GLN A 397 -30.97 1.49 21.31
N SER A 398 -29.76 1.86 20.88
CA SER A 398 -29.43 3.07 20.14
C SER A 398 -28.60 2.70 18.90
N THR A 399 -28.85 3.37 17.78
CA THR A 399 -28.02 3.25 16.56
C THR A 399 -26.75 4.09 16.65
N ILE A 400 -26.51 4.78 17.77
CA ILE A 400 -25.30 5.54 18.03
C ILE A 400 -24.18 4.60 18.49
N VAL A 401 -23.09 4.60 17.74
CA VAL A 401 -21.90 3.80 17.98
C VAL A 401 -20.73 4.74 18.26
N THR A 402 -20.01 4.49 19.36
CA THR A 402 -18.71 5.13 19.60
C THR A 402 -17.60 4.21 19.10
N LEU A 403 -16.65 4.74 18.33
CA LEU A 403 -15.41 4.07 17.95
C LEU A 403 -14.22 4.79 18.59
N ASN A 404 -13.39 4.07 19.33
CA ASN A 404 -12.10 4.55 19.82
C ASN A 404 -11.00 4.32 18.75
N PRO A 405 -9.83 4.99 18.86
CA PRO A 405 -8.69 4.71 18.00
C PRO A 405 -8.40 3.22 17.82
N MET A 406 -8.15 2.81 16.58
CA MET A 406 -7.91 1.42 16.12
C MET A 406 -9.08 0.43 16.21
N GLU A 407 -10.22 0.79 16.79
CA GLU A 407 -11.36 -0.12 16.89
C GLU A 407 -11.97 -0.44 15.53
N ILE A 408 -12.33 -1.71 15.32
CA ILE A 408 -13.26 -2.15 14.28
C ILE A 408 -14.50 -2.68 14.97
N LYS A 409 -15.68 -2.20 14.57
CA LYS A 409 -16.96 -2.73 15.01
C LYS A 409 -17.71 -3.36 13.85
N THR A 410 -18.27 -4.54 14.11
CA THR A 410 -18.98 -5.35 13.11
C THR A 410 -20.44 -5.45 13.52
N PHE A 411 -21.36 -5.16 12.61
CA PHE A 411 -22.78 -5.16 12.87
C PHE A 411 -23.53 -5.98 11.83
N GLN A 412 -24.48 -6.78 12.27
CA GLN A 412 -25.59 -7.21 11.44
C GLN A 412 -26.72 -6.20 11.60
N VAL A 413 -27.10 -5.53 10.51
CA VAL A 413 -28.17 -4.53 10.48
C VAL A 413 -29.35 -5.06 9.68
N THR A 414 -30.53 -5.05 10.27
CA THR A 414 -31.79 -5.43 9.61
C THR A 414 -32.65 -4.20 9.36
N LEU A 415 -33.11 -4.01 8.13
CA LEU A 415 -34.04 -2.95 7.74
C LEU A 415 -35.50 -3.38 7.93
N GLN A 416 -36.41 -2.41 8.01
CA GLN A 416 -37.87 -2.64 8.16
C GLN A 416 -38.51 -3.33 6.96
#